data_AF-X1IRE2-F1
#
_entry.id   AF-X1IRE2-F1
#
_cell.length_a   1.000
_cell.length_b   1.000
_cell.length_c   1.000
_cell.angle_alpha   90.00
_cell.angle_beta   90.00
_cell.angle_gamma   90.00
#
_symmetry.space_group_name_H-M   'P 1'
#
loop_
_entity.id
_entity.type
_entity.pdbx_description
1 polymer ?
#
loop_
_entity_poly.entity_id
_entity_poly.type
_entity_poly.pdbx_seq_one_letter_code
_entity_poly.pdbx_strand_id
1 'polypeptide(L)'
;KDRAIDELIEEIGVDRFETIRQMYADEKLLAGLPPGLVRLAEDKEKLGRGYWRLPYKPITEMDEEDEAKGNIPAEYFANWKAYQALETDEEREAFLEKHPLLAKDWRAEYRKENPEHDAMLALWGYGGKLQSREAYDLVLKWGRELGVPVEQMGLGLPPHSLIDQYFEHAELVRETSGGSVETKLYKLEHPEWLAWGAENWGWGDLSDENVNALRLRVEHKDLFAQYEGYGDRLSEMYIEDDKAREKARDKLLEGNPVFRDDRRRV
;
A
#
# COMPACT_ATOMS: atom_id res chain seq x y z
N LYS A 1 7.03 -3.86 19.79
CA LYS A 1 8.13 -3.40 20.67
C LYS A 1 9.08 -2.63 19.76
N ASP A 2 9.47 -1.38 20.07
CA ASP A 2 10.56 -0.77 19.29
C ASP A 2 11.83 -1.49 19.73
N ARG A 3 12.17 -2.53 18.97
CA ARG A 3 13.13 -3.54 19.40
C ARG A 3 14.52 -2.92 19.58
N ALA A 4 14.85 -1.88 18.83
CA ALA A 4 16.08 -1.12 19.04
C ALA A 4 16.08 -0.41 20.40
N ILE A 5 14.94 0.13 20.83
CA ILE A 5 14.80 0.74 22.16
C ILE A 5 14.85 -0.32 23.26
N ASP A 6 14.18 -1.46 23.08
CA ASP A 6 14.19 -2.52 24.08
C ASP A 6 15.57 -3.18 24.22
N GLU A 7 16.27 -3.43 23.10
CA GLU A 7 17.67 -3.90 23.09
C GLU A 7 18.59 -2.88 23.77
N LEU A 8 18.39 -1.58 23.50
CA LEU A 8 19.13 -0.52 24.19
C LEU A 8 18.83 -0.50 25.70
N ILE A 9 17.56 -0.63 26.11
CA ILE A 9 17.16 -0.69 27.53
C ILE A 9 17.76 -1.93 28.20
N GLU A 10 17.79 -3.08 27.54
CA GLU A 10 18.43 -4.30 28.04
C GLU A 10 19.94 -4.11 28.18
N GLU A 11 20.60 -3.43 27.24
CA GLU A 11 22.03 -3.15 27.25
C GLU A 11 22.43 -2.16 28.37
N ILE A 12 21.71 -1.05 28.51
CA ILE A 12 22.12 0.04 29.40
C ILE A 12 21.38 0.08 30.73
N GLY A 13 20.26 -0.64 30.85
CA GLY A 13 19.37 -0.65 32.01
C GLY A 13 18.31 0.47 31.96
N VAL A 14 17.12 0.16 32.49
CA VAL A 14 15.95 1.05 32.42
C VAL A 14 16.19 2.41 33.09
N ASP A 15 16.92 2.45 34.21
CA ASP A 15 17.19 3.69 34.95
C ASP A 15 18.11 4.63 34.16
N ARG A 16 19.11 4.08 33.46
CA ARG A 16 20.00 4.86 32.58
C ARG A 16 19.26 5.34 31.36
N PHE A 17 18.43 4.50 30.75
CA PHE A 17 17.59 4.89 29.64
C PHE A 17 16.65 6.04 30.02
N GLU A 18 15.95 5.96 31.16
CA GLU A 18 15.08 7.03 31.63
C GLU A 18 15.86 8.30 32.00
N THR A 19 17.08 8.17 32.53
CA THR A 19 17.96 9.33 32.78
C THR A 19 18.35 10.01 31.47
N ILE A 20 18.77 9.24 30.46
CA ILE A 20 19.10 9.75 29.13
C ILE A 20 17.86 10.42 28.52
N ARG A 21 16.69 9.78 28.60
CA ARG A 21 15.43 10.33 28.11
C ARG A 21 15.09 11.65 28.80
N GLN A 22 15.21 11.72 30.13
CA GLN A 22 14.99 12.96 30.89
C GLN A 22 16.01 14.05 30.55
N MET A 23 17.27 13.70 30.28
CA MET A 23 18.27 14.66 29.80
C MET A 23 17.88 15.25 28.45
N TYR A 24 17.41 14.42 27.51
CA TYR A 24 16.92 14.92 26.21
C TYR A 24 15.59 15.68 26.30
N ALA A 25 14.84 15.54 27.39
CA ALA A 25 13.64 16.32 27.67
C ALA A 25 13.94 17.68 28.34
N ASP A 26 15.19 17.97 28.73
CA ASP A 26 15.58 19.27 29.28
C ASP A 26 15.68 20.33 28.16
N GLU A 27 14.76 21.31 28.17
CA GLU A 27 14.74 22.43 27.22
C GLU A 27 16.09 23.15 27.08
N LYS A 28 16.92 23.16 28.14
CA LYS A 28 18.25 23.77 28.11
C LYS A 28 19.24 22.99 27.27
N LEU A 29 19.09 21.67 27.16
CA LEU A 29 19.93 20.82 26.31
C LEU A 29 19.44 20.82 24.86
N LEU A 30 18.16 21.12 24.63
CA LEU A 30 17.60 21.36 23.31
C LEU A 30 17.95 22.76 22.76
N ALA A 31 18.31 23.70 23.65
CA ALA A 31 18.72 25.05 23.28
C ALA A 31 19.96 25.03 22.36
N GLY A 32 19.77 25.41 21.09
CA GLY A 32 20.82 25.45 20.07
C GLY A 32 20.78 24.27 19.08
N LEU A 33 19.92 23.28 19.28
CA LEU A 33 19.65 22.28 18.25
C LEU A 33 18.81 22.87 17.11
N PRO A 34 19.00 22.41 15.86
CA PRO A 34 18.10 22.72 14.76
C PRO A 34 16.65 22.37 15.13
N PRO A 35 15.66 23.27 14.93
CA PRO A 35 14.26 23.02 15.29
C PRO A 35 13.68 21.72 14.73
N GLY A 36 14.12 21.30 13.53
CA GLY A 36 13.70 20.03 12.93
C GLY A 36 14.13 18.79 13.72
N LEU A 37 15.29 18.81 14.39
CA LEU A 37 15.72 17.68 15.23
C LEU A 37 14.93 17.57 16.52
N VAL A 38 14.59 18.71 17.13
CA VAL A 38 13.74 18.76 18.32
C VAL A 38 12.37 18.17 17.98
N ARG A 39 11.76 18.66 16.89
CA ARG A 39 10.46 18.17 16.41
C ARG A 39 10.48 16.69 16.04
N LEU A 40 11.53 16.20 15.37
CA LEU A 40 11.68 14.78 15.05
C LEU A 40 11.64 13.91 16.32
N ALA A 41 12.28 14.35 17.40
CA ALA A 41 12.27 13.62 18.66
C ALA A 41 10.87 13.61 19.29
N GLU A 42 10.18 14.75 19.32
CA GLU A 42 8.81 14.89 19.80
C GLU A 42 7.83 14.03 19.00
N ASP A 43 7.90 14.09 17.66
CA ASP A 43 7.05 13.30 16.76
C ASP A 43 7.30 11.80 16.94
N LYS A 44 8.56 11.37 17.13
CA LYS A 44 8.89 9.97 17.44
C LYS A 44 8.28 9.50 18.76
N GLU A 45 8.35 10.33 19.80
CA GLU A 45 7.73 10.03 21.09
C GLU A 45 6.20 9.96 20.95
N LYS A 46 5.59 10.85 20.17
CA LYS A 46 4.14 10.90 19.94
C LYS A 46 3.61 9.73 19.14
N LEU A 47 4.26 9.38 18.02
CA LEU A 47 3.97 8.16 17.25
C LEU A 47 4.01 6.92 18.17
N GLY A 48 4.95 6.98 19.11
CA GLY A 48 4.89 6.25 20.37
C GLY A 48 4.78 4.75 20.20
N ARG A 49 4.43 4.08 21.29
CA ARG A 49 4.30 2.63 21.31
C ARG A 49 3.10 2.13 20.51
N GLY A 50 2.11 2.98 20.22
CA GLY A 50 0.90 2.60 19.51
C GLY A 50 1.18 2.12 18.09
N TYR A 51 1.74 3.01 17.25
CA TYR A 51 2.01 2.70 15.84
C TYR A 51 3.10 1.63 15.66
N TRP A 52 4.24 1.78 16.34
CA TRP A 52 5.38 0.89 16.15
C TRP A 52 5.16 -0.54 16.67
N ARG A 53 4.11 -0.77 17.47
CA ARG A 53 3.71 -2.13 17.91
C ARG A 53 2.78 -2.84 16.93
N LEU A 54 2.20 -2.12 15.98
CA LEU A 54 1.36 -2.74 14.96
C LEU A 54 2.22 -3.58 14.02
N PRO A 55 1.70 -4.74 13.55
CA PRO A 55 2.29 -5.50 12.46
C PRO A 55 2.67 -4.59 11.30
N TYR A 56 3.92 -4.69 10.84
CA TYR A 56 4.46 -3.76 9.84
C TYR A 56 4.04 -4.07 8.40
N LYS A 57 3.48 -5.27 8.19
CA LYS A 57 2.85 -5.78 6.97
C LYS A 57 1.72 -6.76 7.38
N PRO A 58 0.82 -7.16 6.46
CA PRO A 58 -0.15 -8.22 6.74
C PRO A 58 0.52 -9.46 7.32
N ILE A 59 -0.14 -10.12 8.27
CA ILE A 59 0.42 -11.29 8.96
C ILE A 59 0.59 -12.45 7.99
N THR A 60 -0.28 -12.56 6.98
CA THR A 60 -0.16 -13.52 5.87
C THR A 60 1.15 -13.39 5.08
N GLU A 61 1.75 -12.20 5.05
CA GLU A 61 2.99 -11.91 4.33
C GLU A 61 4.25 -12.03 5.22
N MET A 62 4.08 -12.35 6.51
CA MET A 62 5.19 -12.60 7.43
C MET A 62 5.81 -13.99 7.20
N ASP A 63 7.13 -14.07 7.32
CA ASP A 63 7.91 -15.28 7.07
C ASP A 63 8.60 -15.82 8.35
N GLU A 64 9.45 -16.83 8.20
CA GLU A 64 10.20 -17.44 9.31
C GLU A 64 11.20 -16.45 9.94
N GLU A 65 11.71 -15.48 9.18
CA GLU A 65 12.59 -14.44 9.72
C GLU A 65 11.80 -13.50 10.64
N ASP A 66 10.57 -13.16 10.26
CA ASP A 66 9.64 -12.40 11.11
C ASP A 66 9.27 -13.14 12.39
N GLU A 67 9.04 -14.45 12.31
CA GLU A 67 8.87 -15.31 13.48
C GLU A 67 10.10 -15.27 14.39
N ALA A 68 11.30 -15.52 13.84
CA ALA A 68 12.54 -15.50 14.60
C ALA A 68 12.80 -14.13 15.24
N LYS A 69 12.33 -13.05 14.61
CA LYS A 69 12.41 -11.69 15.15
C LYS A 69 11.30 -11.35 16.16
N GLY A 70 10.29 -12.20 16.33
CA GLY A 70 9.15 -11.94 17.19
C GLY A 70 8.25 -10.81 16.67
N ASN A 71 8.22 -10.60 15.36
CA ASN A 71 7.40 -9.59 14.70
C ASN A 71 5.91 -10.00 14.62
N ILE A 72 5.64 -11.30 14.73
CA ILE A 72 4.28 -11.87 14.70
C ILE A 72 3.68 -11.74 16.11
N PRO A 73 2.53 -11.06 16.30
CA PRO A 73 1.91 -10.97 17.61
C PRO A 73 1.48 -12.36 18.13
N ALA A 74 1.66 -12.59 19.42
CA ALA A 74 1.44 -13.89 20.05
C ALA A 74 0.01 -14.41 19.86
N GLU A 75 -0.98 -13.50 19.84
CA GLU A 75 -2.39 -13.80 19.62
C GLU A 75 -2.70 -14.32 18.20
N TYR A 76 -1.86 -14.03 17.21
CA TYR A 76 -2.04 -14.48 15.82
C TYR A 76 -1.10 -15.60 15.40
N PHE A 77 -0.10 -15.93 16.22
CA PHE A 77 0.97 -16.87 15.86
C PHE A 77 0.46 -18.26 15.44
N ALA A 78 -0.52 -18.81 16.17
CA ALA A 78 -1.11 -20.10 15.84
C ALA A 78 -1.83 -20.08 14.48
N ASN A 79 -2.57 -19.02 14.19
CA ASN A 79 -3.28 -18.87 12.92
C ASN A 79 -2.31 -18.62 11.76
N TRP A 80 -1.23 -17.87 12.01
CA TRP A 80 -0.17 -17.68 11.02
C TRP A 80 0.49 -19.02 10.66
N LYS A 81 0.89 -19.84 11.64
CA LYS A 81 1.43 -21.19 11.38
C LYS A 81 0.47 -22.07 10.59
N ALA A 82 -0.81 -22.05 10.95
CA ALA A 82 -1.84 -22.79 10.23
C ALA A 82 -1.96 -22.32 8.78
N TYR A 83 -1.97 -21.00 8.55
CA TYR A 83 -2.03 -20.40 7.22
C TYR A 83 -0.81 -20.76 6.35
N GLN A 84 0.41 -20.68 6.90
CA GLN A 84 1.64 -21.03 6.18
C GLN A 84 1.73 -22.52 5.80
N ALA A 85 1.00 -23.40 6.49
CA ALA A 85 0.96 -24.82 6.19
C ALA A 85 -0.03 -25.20 5.06
N LEU A 86 -0.83 -24.25 4.58
CA LEU A 86 -1.78 -24.48 3.48
C LEU A 86 -1.07 -24.47 2.14
N GLU A 87 -1.36 -25.48 1.32
CA GLU A 87 -0.66 -25.71 0.05
C GLU A 87 -1.35 -25.03 -1.13
N THR A 88 -2.68 -24.85 -1.07
CA THR A 88 -3.46 -24.28 -2.17
C THR A 88 -4.03 -22.91 -1.84
N ASP A 89 -4.28 -22.11 -2.87
CA ASP A 89 -4.84 -20.77 -2.71
C ASP A 89 -6.30 -20.82 -2.25
N GLU A 90 -7.07 -21.83 -2.65
CA GLU A 90 -8.47 -22.02 -2.21
C GLU A 90 -8.55 -22.31 -0.71
N GLU A 91 -7.62 -23.11 -0.18
CA GLU A 91 -7.53 -23.36 1.26
C GLU A 91 -7.20 -22.07 2.02
N ARG A 92 -6.27 -21.27 1.48
CA ARG A 92 -5.85 -19.98 2.06
C ARG A 92 -6.99 -18.98 2.07
N GLU A 93 -7.72 -18.84 0.95
CA GLU A 93 -8.89 -17.97 0.86
C GLU A 93 -9.98 -18.37 1.86
N ALA A 94 -10.32 -19.67 1.93
CA ALA A 94 -11.31 -20.18 2.88
C ALA A 94 -10.87 -20.01 4.34
N PHE A 95 -9.55 -20.01 4.60
CA PHE A 95 -8.99 -19.71 5.91
C PHE A 95 -9.09 -18.21 6.24
N LEU A 96 -8.80 -17.32 5.29
CA LEU A 96 -8.87 -15.87 5.48
C LEU A 96 -10.30 -15.37 5.64
N GLU A 97 -11.29 -16.02 5.03
CA GLU A 97 -12.70 -15.72 5.27
C GLU A 97 -13.06 -15.87 6.76
N LYS A 98 -12.47 -16.87 7.43
CA LYS A 98 -12.67 -17.12 8.87
C LYS A 98 -11.74 -16.29 9.76
N HIS A 99 -10.62 -15.81 9.21
CA HIS A 99 -9.57 -15.10 9.94
C HIS A 99 -9.13 -13.80 9.22
N PRO A 100 -10.07 -12.85 8.95
CA PRO A 100 -9.80 -11.69 8.09
C PRO A 100 -8.72 -10.75 8.64
N LEU A 101 -8.49 -10.74 9.96
CA LEU A 101 -7.47 -9.91 10.61
C LEU A 101 -6.03 -10.28 10.21
N LEU A 102 -5.79 -11.47 9.66
CA LEU A 102 -4.46 -11.86 9.20
C LEU A 102 -4.04 -11.12 7.92
N ALA A 103 -4.99 -10.83 7.04
CA ALA A 103 -4.77 -10.08 5.80
C ALA A 103 -4.81 -8.55 6.01
N LYS A 104 -5.17 -8.08 7.21
CA LYS A 104 -5.28 -6.66 7.52
C LYS A 104 -3.89 -5.99 7.49
N ASP A 105 -3.76 -4.89 6.74
CA ASP A 105 -2.63 -3.96 6.88
C ASP A 105 -2.89 -3.03 8.08
N TRP A 106 -2.39 -3.43 9.24
CA TRP A 106 -2.60 -2.73 10.50
C TRP A 106 -2.06 -1.29 10.50
N ARG A 107 -0.91 -1.05 9.86
CA ARG A 107 -0.29 0.28 9.83
C ARG A 107 -0.96 1.19 8.81
N ALA A 108 -1.41 0.68 7.67
CA ALA A 108 -2.18 1.48 6.72
C ALA A 108 -3.51 1.93 7.32
N GLU A 109 -4.27 1.01 7.94
CA GLU A 109 -5.55 1.33 8.60
C GLU A 109 -5.36 2.34 9.74
N TYR A 110 -4.33 2.16 10.56
CA TYR A 110 -4.00 3.14 11.61
C TYR A 110 -3.69 4.52 11.03
N ARG A 111 -2.90 4.61 9.96
CA ARG A 111 -2.55 5.89 9.32
C ARG A 111 -3.78 6.57 8.70
N LYS A 112 -4.72 5.79 8.16
CA LYS A 112 -6.00 6.30 7.65
C LYS A 112 -6.85 6.93 8.76
N GLU A 113 -6.88 6.31 9.94
CA GLU A 113 -7.62 6.79 11.11
C GLU A 113 -6.90 7.91 11.88
N ASN A 114 -5.59 8.09 11.67
CA ASN A 114 -4.74 9.03 12.40
C ASN A 114 -3.93 9.90 11.43
N PRO A 115 -4.59 10.85 10.72
CA PRO A 115 -3.94 11.65 9.67
C PRO A 115 -2.73 12.45 10.15
N GLU A 116 -2.75 12.91 11.41
CA GLU A 116 -1.61 13.59 12.01
C GLU A 116 -0.39 12.66 12.13
N HIS A 117 -0.59 11.40 12.52
CA HIS A 117 0.49 10.43 12.62
C HIS A 117 0.99 10.00 11.23
N ASP A 118 0.09 9.87 10.25
CA ASP A 118 0.48 9.62 8.86
C ASP A 118 1.35 10.76 8.30
N ALA A 119 0.97 12.01 8.58
CA ALA A 119 1.77 13.18 8.22
C ALA A 119 3.15 13.17 8.88
N MET A 120 3.25 12.81 10.16
CA MET A 120 4.53 12.74 10.89
C MET A 120 5.44 11.68 10.27
N LEU A 121 4.88 10.49 10.01
CA LEU A 121 5.62 9.40 9.38
C LEU A 121 6.13 9.79 8.00
N ALA A 122 5.28 10.42 7.18
CA ALA A 122 5.68 10.91 5.88
C ALA A 122 6.79 11.96 6.00
N LEU A 123 6.61 13.00 6.81
CA LEU A 123 7.60 14.08 6.99
C LEU A 123 9.01 13.57 7.31
N TRP A 124 9.12 12.47 8.04
CA TRP A 124 10.39 11.89 8.48
C TRP A 124 10.87 10.71 7.63
N GLY A 125 10.21 10.40 6.51
CA GLY A 125 10.60 9.33 5.60
C GLY A 125 10.33 7.91 6.13
N TYR A 126 9.50 7.79 7.16
CA TYR A 126 9.06 6.50 7.73
C TYR A 126 7.73 6.02 7.16
N GLY A 127 6.96 6.94 6.57
CA GLY A 127 5.67 6.65 5.97
C GLY A 127 5.81 6.13 4.55
N GLY A 128 4.90 5.23 4.17
CA GLY A 128 4.64 4.98 2.75
C GLY A 128 3.87 6.15 2.12
N LYS A 129 3.09 5.86 1.08
CA LYS A 129 2.14 6.85 0.52
C LYS A 129 1.21 7.38 1.62
N LEU A 130 0.91 8.68 1.60
CA LEU A 130 -0.07 9.28 2.48
C LEU A 130 -1.44 8.63 2.25
N GLN A 131 -2.21 8.50 3.31
CA GLN A 131 -3.52 7.84 3.33
C GLN A 131 -4.68 8.84 3.32
N SER A 132 -4.42 10.13 3.55
CA SER A 132 -5.48 11.15 3.56
C SER A 132 -5.02 12.54 3.13
N ARG A 133 -5.98 13.33 2.63
CA ARG A 133 -5.78 14.75 2.30
C ARG A 133 -5.39 15.58 3.52
N GLU A 134 -5.97 15.29 4.68
CA GLU A 134 -5.62 15.97 5.92
C GLU A 134 -4.14 15.78 6.27
N ALA A 135 -3.63 14.55 6.12
CA ALA A 135 -2.21 14.27 6.34
C ALA A 135 -1.32 15.04 5.36
N TYR A 136 -1.71 15.15 4.08
CA TYR A 136 -1.00 15.95 3.08
C TYR A 136 -0.93 17.44 3.48
N ASP A 137 -2.05 18.02 3.88
CA ASP A 137 -2.11 19.43 4.29
C ASP A 137 -1.24 19.71 5.52
N LEU A 138 -1.18 18.75 6.46
CA LEU A 138 -0.28 18.81 7.61
C LEU A 138 1.19 18.76 7.21
N VAL A 139 1.59 17.86 6.30
CA VAL A 139 2.95 17.81 5.76
C VAL A 139 3.33 19.14 5.10
N LEU A 140 2.46 19.71 4.26
CA LEU A 140 2.72 21.01 3.63
C LEU A 140 2.88 22.13 4.66
N LYS A 141 2.02 22.15 5.69
CA LYS A 141 2.09 23.13 6.77
C LYS A 141 3.41 23.01 7.52
N TRP A 142 3.78 21.81 7.93
CA TRP A 142 4.97 21.56 8.73
C TRP A 142 6.26 21.77 7.94
N GLY A 143 6.27 21.45 6.64
CA GLY A 143 7.37 21.80 5.75
C GLY A 143 7.65 23.30 5.71
N ARG A 144 6.60 24.12 5.60
CA ARG A 144 6.73 25.59 5.66
C ARG A 144 7.25 26.06 7.01
N GLU A 145 6.74 25.51 8.12
CA GLU A 145 7.20 25.85 9.48
C GLU A 145 8.68 25.51 9.69
N LEU A 146 9.14 24.39 9.14
CA LEU A 146 10.52 23.93 9.23
C LEU A 146 11.46 24.58 8.20
N GLY A 147 10.92 25.35 7.25
CA GLY A 147 11.69 25.90 6.14
C GLY A 147 12.22 24.83 5.19
N VAL A 148 11.57 23.68 5.11
CA VAL A 148 11.91 22.56 4.22
C VAL A 148 10.91 22.54 3.06
N PRO A 149 11.34 22.85 1.82
CA PRO A 149 10.50 22.68 0.64
C PRO A 149 10.07 21.22 0.50
N VAL A 150 8.83 20.99 0.09
CA VAL A 150 8.22 19.65 0.01
C VAL A 150 8.93 18.78 -1.02
N GLU A 151 9.46 19.40 -2.07
CA GLU A 151 10.25 18.77 -3.12
C GLU A 151 11.57 18.21 -2.56
N GLN A 152 12.15 18.85 -1.55
CA GLN A 152 13.39 18.41 -0.90
C GLN A 152 13.15 17.29 0.12
N MET A 153 11.91 17.06 0.54
CA MET A 153 11.59 15.99 1.48
C MET A 153 11.67 14.60 0.84
N GLY A 154 11.74 14.51 -0.50
CA GLY A 154 11.85 13.23 -1.19
C GLY A 154 10.61 12.33 -1.07
N LEU A 155 9.46 12.90 -0.67
CA LEU A 155 8.23 12.16 -0.41
C LEU A 155 7.48 11.74 -1.67
N GLY A 156 7.89 12.26 -2.83
CA GLY A 156 7.16 12.09 -4.08
C GLY A 156 5.72 12.57 -3.95
N LEU A 157 5.48 13.67 -3.24
CA LEU A 157 4.15 14.27 -3.12
C LEU A 157 3.87 15.13 -4.34
N PRO A 158 2.66 15.03 -4.92
CA PRO A 158 2.31 15.86 -6.04
C PRO A 158 2.00 17.30 -5.64
N PRO A 159 1.99 18.24 -6.61
CA PRO A 159 1.47 19.57 -6.38
C PRO A 159 0.01 19.49 -5.92
N HIS A 160 -0.42 20.50 -5.16
CA HIS A 160 -1.78 20.53 -4.60
C HIS A 160 -2.88 20.46 -5.67
N SER A 161 -2.61 20.87 -6.91
CA SER A 161 -3.57 20.73 -8.03
C SER A 161 -3.87 19.29 -8.43
N LEU A 162 -3.01 18.33 -8.07
CA LEU A 162 -3.12 16.91 -8.42
C LEU A 162 -3.43 16.02 -7.20
N ILE A 163 -3.85 16.63 -6.08
CA ILE A 163 -4.06 15.92 -4.81
C ILE A 163 -5.23 14.94 -4.88
N ASP A 164 -6.31 15.31 -5.57
CA ASP A 164 -7.48 14.44 -5.70
C ASP A 164 -7.09 13.20 -6.51
N GLN A 165 -6.34 13.40 -7.61
CA GLN A 165 -5.85 12.30 -8.44
C GLN A 165 -4.87 11.38 -7.70
N TYR A 166 -4.05 11.93 -6.80
CA TYR A 166 -3.16 11.14 -5.95
C TYR A 166 -3.93 10.12 -5.10
N PHE A 167 -4.98 10.57 -4.42
CA PHE A 167 -5.74 9.71 -3.50
C PHE A 167 -6.68 8.77 -4.26
N GLU A 168 -7.34 9.23 -5.32
CA GLU A 168 -8.14 8.36 -6.19
C GLU A 168 -7.30 7.25 -6.81
N HIS A 169 -6.12 7.58 -7.37
CA HIS A 169 -5.20 6.58 -7.90
C HIS A 169 -4.67 5.66 -6.80
N ALA A 170 -4.36 6.17 -5.60
CA ALA A 170 -3.91 5.34 -4.50
C ALA A 170 -4.98 4.34 -4.02
N GLU A 171 -6.26 4.74 -4.01
CA GLU A 171 -7.39 3.85 -3.75
C GLU A 171 -7.51 2.78 -4.84
N LEU A 172 -7.51 3.20 -6.10
CA LEU A 172 -7.64 2.30 -7.24
C LEU A 172 -6.53 1.24 -7.29
N VAL A 173 -5.30 1.63 -6.97
CA VAL A 173 -4.16 0.70 -6.87
C VAL A 173 -4.34 -0.29 -5.73
N ARG A 174 -4.97 0.12 -4.62
CA ARG A 174 -5.25 -0.77 -3.48
C ARG A 174 -6.32 -1.78 -3.79
N GLU A 175 -7.35 -1.38 -4.55
CA GLU A 175 -8.44 -2.25 -4.99
C GLU A 175 -8.02 -3.19 -6.14
N THR A 176 -7.03 -2.79 -6.92
CA THR A 176 -6.57 -3.53 -8.11
C THR A 176 -5.08 -3.79 -8.05
N SER A 177 -4.29 -3.11 -8.90
CA SER A 177 -2.83 -3.10 -8.86
C SER A 177 -2.30 -1.90 -9.65
N GLY A 178 -1.04 -1.52 -9.45
CA GLY A 178 -0.41 -0.39 -10.17
C GLY A 178 -0.35 -0.54 -11.70
N GLY A 179 -0.47 -1.77 -12.20
CA GLY A 179 -0.44 -2.11 -13.63
C GLY A 179 -1.78 -2.61 -14.18
N SER A 180 -2.85 -2.57 -13.39
CA SER A 180 -4.19 -2.99 -13.81
C SER A 180 -4.72 -2.16 -14.99
N VAL A 181 -5.67 -2.73 -15.74
CA VAL A 181 -6.32 -2.03 -16.87
C VAL A 181 -6.99 -0.75 -16.37
N GLU A 182 -7.64 -0.82 -15.22
CA GLU A 182 -8.31 0.29 -14.55
C GLU A 182 -7.31 1.39 -14.18
N THR A 183 -6.17 1.03 -13.60
CA THR A 183 -5.13 2.00 -13.21
C THR A 183 -4.48 2.65 -14.44
N LYS A 184 -4.26 1.89 -15.52
CA LYS A 184 -3.77 2.44 -16.79
C LYS A 184 -4.77 3.40 -17.42
N LEU A 185 -6.05 3.00 -17.46
CA LEU A 185 -7.13 3.84 -17.98
C LEU A 185 -7.24 5.13 -17.19
N TYR A 186 -7.24 5.05 -15.86
CA TYR A 186 -7.27 6.21 -14.97
C TYR A 186 -6.16 7.21 -15.30
N LYS A 187 -4.91 6.73 -15.47
CA LYS A 187 -3.78 7.59 -15.85
C LYS A 187 -3.99 8.29 -17.19
N LEU A 188 -4.48 7.57 -18.20
CA LEU A 188 -4.72 8.14 -19.54
C LEU A 188 -5.88 9.15 -19.55
N GLU A 189 -6.88 8.97 -18.69
CA GLU A 189 -7.98 9.93 -18.51
C GLU A 189 -7.58 11.18 -17.71
N HIS A 190 -6.44 11.13 -17.02
CA HIS A 190 -5.86 12.24 -16.25
C HIS A 190 -4.46 12.59 -16.77
N PRO A 191 -4.33 13.25 -17.93
CA PRO A 191 -3.05 13.44 -18.60
C PRO A 191 -2.03 14.25 -17.79
N GLU A 192 -2.47 15.22 -16.99
CA GLU A 192 -1.59 15.98 -16.09
C GLU A 192 -1.00 15.09 -14.99
N TRP A 193 -1.80 14.17 -14.46
CA TRP A 193 -1.38 13.19 -13.46
C TRP A 193 -0.40 12.17 -14.04
N LEU A 194 -0.67 11.66 -15.25
CA LEU A 194 0.25 10.78 -15.97
C LEU A 194 1.59 11.47 -16.25
N ALA A 195 1.56 12.71 -16.75
CA ALA A 195 2.78 13.48 -17.03
C ALA A 195 3.62 13.69 -15.75
N TRP A 196 2.99 14.12 -14.66
CA TRP A 196 3.66 14.30 -13.37
C TRP A 196 4.25 12.98 -12.85
N GLY A 197 3.49 11.88 -12.91
CA GLY A 197 3.95 10.57 -12.47
C GLY A 197 5.06 9.97 -13.35
N ALA A 198 5.07 10.25 -14.65
CA ALA A 198 6.17 9.89 -15.54
C ALA A 198 7.48 10.59 -15.14
N GLU A 199 7.42 11.89 -14.84
CA GLU A 199 8.58 12.68 -14.41
C GLU A 199 9.09 12.29 -13.02
N ASN A 200 8.19 12.06 -12.05
CA ASN A 200 8.55 11.90 -10.63
C ASN A 200 8.69 10.45 -10.18
N TRP A 201 7.95 9.53 -10.78
CA TRP A 201 7.92 8.11 -10.39
C TRP A 201 8.38 7.16 -11.49
N GLY A 202 8.80 7.69 -12.65
CA GLY A 202 9.29 6.88 -13.76
C GLY A 202 8.20 5.98 -14.36
N TRP A 203 6.94 6.44 -14.37
CA TRP A 203 5.89 5.73 -15.09
C TRP A 203 6.24 5.63 -16.58
N GLY A 204 6.03 4.43 -17.13
CA GLY A 204 6.27 4.18 -18.55
C GLY A 204 5.35 5.00 -19.45
N ASP A 205 5.78 5.17 -20.70
CA ASP A 205 4.95 5.78 -21.73
C ASP A 205 3.73 4.88 -22.03
N LEU A 206 2.54 5.48 -21.96
CA LEU A 206 1.26 4.84 -22.29
C LEU A 206 0.70 5.36 -23.62
N SER A 207 1.49 6.05 -24.44
CA SER A 207 1.04 6.64 -25.71
C SER A 207 0.56 5.60 -26.74
N ASP A 208 1.09 4.37 -26.67
CA ASP A 208 0.66 3.24 -27.51
C ASP A 208 -0.63 2.56 -27.02
N GLU A 209 -1.09 2.87 -25.81
CA GLU A 209 -2.30 2.27 -25.24
C GLU A 209 -3.57 2.91 -25.82
N ASN A 210 -4.54 2.09 -26.24
CA ASN A 210 -5.80 2.58 -26.78
C ASN A 210 -6.83 2.76 -25.65
N VAL A 211 -7.17 4.01 -25.33
CA VAL A 211 -8.13 4.36 -24.26
C VAL A 211 -9.48 3.66 -24.42
N ASN A 212 -10.01 3.57 -25.64
CA ASN A 212 -11.28 2.89 -25.89
C ASN A 212 -11.16 1.38 -25.65
N ALA A 213 -10.05 0.78 -26.04
CA ALA A 213 -9.80 -0.63 -25.78
C ALA A 213 -9.71 -0.93 -24.27
N LEU A 214 -9.04 -0.06 -23.50
CA LEU A 214 -8.98 -0.17 -22.05
C LEU A 214 -10.35 -0.01 -21.40
N ARG A 215 -11.16 0.99 -21.83
CA ARG A 215 -12.55 1.15 -21.34
C ARG A 215 -13.38 -0.10 -21.56
N LEU A 216 -13.32 -0.68 -22.76
CA LEU A 216 -14.04 -1.93 -23.07
C LEU A 216 -13.57 -3.11 -22.21
N ARG A 217 -12.26 -3.17 -21.89
CA ARG A 217 -11.72 -4.19 -20.97
C ARG A 217 -12.22 -4.01 -19.54
N VAL A 218 -12.35 -2.77 -19.06
CA VAL A 218 -12.92 -2.48 -17.74
C VAL A 218 -14.42 -2.80 -17.72
N GLU A 219 -15.16 -2.38 -18.74
CA GLU A 219 -16.61 -2.62 -18.87
C GLU A 219 -16.96 -4.11 -18.90
N HIS A 220 -16.16 -4.91 -19.62
CA HIS A 220 -16.38 -6.34 -19.80
C HIS A 220 -15.40 -7.20 -18.99
N LYS A 221 -14.91 -6.70 -17.84
CA LYS A 221 -13.84 -7.33 -17.05
C LYS A 221 -14.09 -8.83 -16.78
N ASP A 222 -15.26 -9.18 -16.28
CA ASP A 222 -15.61 -10.56 -15.94
C ASP A 222 -15.69 -11.47 -17.17
N LEU A 223 -16.18 -10.93 -18.30
CA LEU A 223 -16.27 -11.67 -19.56
C LEU A 223 -14.90 -11.90 -20.20
N PHE A 224 -14.00 -10.91 -20.11
CA PHE A 224 -12.60 -11.09 -20.49
C PHE A 224 -11.92 -12.15 -19.62
N ALA A 225 -12.05 -12.06 -18.30
CA ALA A 225 -11.50 -13.04 -17.36
C ALA A 225 -12.01 -14.46 -17.65
N GLN A 226 -13.32 -14.62 -17.90
CA GLN A 226 -13.92 -15.91 -18.28
C GLN A 226 -13.39 -16.43 -19.62
N TYR A 227 -13.33 -15.57 -20.64
CA TYR A 227 -12.88 -15.93 -21.99
C TYR A 227 -11.40 -16.37 -22.01
N GLU A 228 -10.55 -15.63 -21.29
CA GLU A 228 -9.12 -15.90 -21.15
C GLU A 228 -8.89 -17.13 -20.28
N GLY A 229 -9.60 -17.23 -19.16
CA GLY A 229 -9.54 -18.34 -18.20
C GLY A 229 -9.85 -19.71 -18.79
N TYR A 230 -10.63 -19.79 -19.88
CA TYR A 230 -10.78 -21.06 -20.62
C TYR A 230 -9.47 -21.62 -21.18
N GLY A 231 -8.47 -20.78 -21.45
CA GLY A 231 -7.17 -21.17 -22.02
C GLY A 231 -5.98 -21.06 -21.07
N ASP A 232 -6.16 -20.48 -19.90
CA ASP A 232 -5.13 -20.39 -18.88
C ASP A 232 -5.08 -21.69 -18.06
N ARG A 233 -3.94 -22.37 -18.06
CA ARG A 233 -3.74 -23.65 -17.34
C ARG A 233 -3.86 -23.52 -15.83
N LEU A 234 -3.72 -22.32 -15.29
CA LEU A 234 -3.83 -22.04 -13.86
C LEU A 234 -5.24 -21.62 -13.45
N SER A 235 -6.14 -21.38 -14.41
CA SER A 235 -7.52 -20.98 -14.14
C SER A 235 -8.39 -22.20 -13.83
N GLU A 236 -9.31 -22.06 -12.87
CA GLU A 236 -10.33 -23.09 -12.58
C GLU A 236 -11.24 -23.39 -13.78
N MET A 237 -11.38 -22.42 -14.69
CA MET A 237 -12.17 -22.57 -15.91
C MET A 237 -11.39 -23.22 -17.06
N TYR A 238 -10.15 -23.66 -16.84
CA TYR A 238 -9.29 -24.20 -17.89
C TYR A 238 -9.95 -25.37 -18.62
N ILE A 239 -9.91 -25.32 -19.95
CA ILE A 239 -10.37 -26.42 -20.81
C ILE A 239 -9.17 -26.94 -21.59
N GLU A 240 -8.70 -28.14 -21.23
CA GLU A 240 -7.53 -28.78 -21.84
C GLU A 240 -7.74 -29.06 -23.33
N ASP A 241 -8.90 -29.61 -23.72
CA ASP A 241 -9.21 -29.91 -25.12
C ASP A 241 -9.46 -28.64 -25.94
N ASP A 242 -8.65 -28.44 -26.99
CA ASP A 242 -8.69 -27.25 -27.83
C ASP A 242 -10.05 -26.99 -28.47
N LYS A 243 -10.74 -28.06 -28.92
CA LYS A 243 -12.05 -27.93 -29.57
C LYS A 243 -13.15 -27.59 -28.58
N ALA A 244 -13.12 -28.21 -27.40
CA ALA A 244 -14.04 -27.89 -26.31
C ALA A 244 -13.84 -26.44 -25.84
N ARG A 245 -12.59 -25.98 -25.76
CA ARG A 245 -12.23 -24.60 -25.41
C ARG A 245 -12.74 -23.59 -26.43
N GLU A 246 -12.52 -23.85 -27.72
CA GLU A 246 -13.05 -23.03 -28.81
C GLU A 246 -14.59 -22.96 -28.75
N LYS A 247 -15.26 -24.11 -28.57
CA LYS A 247 -16.72 -24.17 -28.43
C LYS A 247 -17.24 -23.40 -27.21
N ALA A 248 -16.54 -23.44 -26.08
CA ALA A 248 -16.90 -22.68 -24.87
C ALA A 248 -16.77 -21.16 -25.10
N ARG A 249 -15.69 -20.75 -25.78
CA ARG A 249 -15.47 -19.36 -26.20
C ARG A 249 -16.56 -18.89 -27.15
N ASP A 250 -16.88 -19.67 -28.18
CA ASP A 250 -17.95 -19.33 -29.13
C ASP A 250 -19.29 -19.19 -28.44
N LYS A 251 -19.64 -20.13 -27.55
CA LYS A 251 -20.87 -20.07 -26.76
C LYS A 251 -20.93 -18.81 -25.87
N LEU A 252 -19.81 -18.43 -25.24
CA LEU A 252 -19.73 -17.21 -24.44
C LEU A 252 -19.97 -15.97 -25.32
N LEU A 253 -19.37 -15.92 -26.50
CA LEU A 253 -19.51 -14.81 -27.44
C LEU A 253 -20.91 -14.73 -28.08
N GLU A 254 -21.55 -15.87 -28.34
CA GLU A 254 -22.94 -15.94 -28.82
C GLU A 254 -23.93 -15.45 -27.76
N GLY A 255 -23.70 -15.82 -26.50
CA GLY A 255 -24.50 -15.35 -25.36
C GLY A 255 -24.30 -13.87 -25.03
N ASN A 256 -23.17 -13.27 -25.44
CA ASN A 256 -22.80 -11.89 -25.16
C ASN A 256 -22.43 -11.14 -26.45
N PRO A 257 -23.40 -10.82 -27.32
CA PRO A 257 -23.12 -10.24 -28.64
C PRO A 257 -22.42 -8.87 -28.57
N VAL A 258 -22.72 -8.05 -27.55
CA VAL A 258 -22.06 -6.76 -27.32
C VAL A 258 -20.58 -6.96 -27.03
N PHE A 259 -20.24 -7.81 -26.04
CA PHE A 259 -18.86 -8.17 -25.73
C PHE A 259 -18.12 -8.76 -26.93
N ARG A 260 -18.77 -9.61 -27.73
CA ARG A 260 -18.17 -10.17 -28.95
C ARG A 260 -17.77 -9.09 -29.94
N ASP A 261 -18.63 -8.09 -30.14
CA ASP A 261 -18.38 -7.01 -31.08
C ASP A 261 -17.35 -6.01 -30.52
N ASP A 262 -17.40 -5.71 -29.22
CA ASP A 262 -16.45 -4.84 -28.53
C ASP A 262 -15.05 -5.45 -28.47
N ARG A 263 -14.93 -6.75 -28.18
CA ARG A 263 -13.65 -7.47 -28.20
C ARG A 263 -12.94 -7.38 -29.56
N ARG A 264 -13.67 -7.26 -30.67
CA ARG A 264 -13.07 -7.10 -32.01
C ARG A 264 -12.48 -5.69 -32.24
N ARG A 265 -12.79 -4.73 -31.35
CA ARG A 265 -12.30 -3.35 -31.38
C ARG A 265 -11.08 -3.12 -30.46
N VAL A 266 -10.82 -4.08 -29.55
CA VAL A 266 -9.67 -4.14 -28.64
C VAL A 266 -8.52 -4.85 -29.34
#